data_AF-W2TPU2-F1
#
_entry.id   AF-W2TPU2-F1
#
_cell.length_a   1.000
_cell.length_b   1.000
_cell.length_c   1.000
_cell.angle_alpha   90.00
_cell.angle_beta   90.00
_cell.angle_gamma   90.00
#
_symmetry.space_group_name_H-M   'P 1'
#
loop_
_entity.id
_entity.type
_entity.pdbx_description
1 polymer ?
#
loop_
_entity_poly.entity_id
_entity_poly.type
_entity_poly.pdbx_seq_one_letter_code
_entity_poly.pdbx_strand_id
1 'polypeptide(L)'
;MTGKECKKFYPKQLYDTFCTTELPDRRLCVGDSGGGITAKIDGRTYLAGVVSRGTPLKNLRRAKPDAQLHTDITKYTVLIDSWLGAKKSK
;
A
#
# COMPACT_ATOMS: atom_id res chain seq x y z
N MET A 1 -8.79 7.24 -0.45
CA MET A 1 -9.47 6.78 0.77
C MET A 1 -8.80 7.41 1.98
N THR A 2 -9.59 7.85 2.95
CA THR A 2 -9.10 8.39 4.23
C THR A 2 -8.78 7.26 5.22
N GLY A 3 -7.95 7.53 6.23
CA GLY A 3 -7.66 6.56 7.29
C GLY A 3 -8.92 6.13 8.07
N LYS A 4 -9.90 7.03 8.24
CA LYS A 4 -11.18 6.70 8.89
C LYS A 4 -11.99 5.68 8.07
N GLU A 5 -11.98 5.80 6.74
CA GLU A 5 -12.64 4.86 5.85
C GLU A 5 -11.91 3.51 5.83
N CYS A 6 -10.57 3.51 5.76
CA CYS A 6 -9.74 2.30 5.81
C CYS A 6 -10.03 1.47 7.07
N LYS A 7 -10.17 2.11 8.25
CA LYS A 7 -10.50 1.44 9.51
C LYS A 7 -11.87 0.75 9.53
N LYS A 8 -12.81 1.12 8.66
CA LYS A 8 -14.09 0.40 8.53
C LYS A 8 -13.89 -1.01 7.96
N PHE A 9 -12.90 -1.18 7.08
CA PHE A 9 -12.53 -2.47 6.48
C PHE A 9 -11.48 -3.21 7.30
N TYR A 10 -10.54 -2.46 7.88
CA TYR A 10 -9.46 -2.99 8.72
C TYR A 10 -9.49 -2.35 10.12
N PRO A 11 -10.37 -2.78 11.04
CA PRO A 11 -10.46 -2.21 12.38
C PRO A 11 -9.16 -2.34 13.20
N LYS A 12 -8.37 -3.38 12.91
CA LYS A 12 -7.06 -3.65 13.53
C LYS A 12 -5.88 -3.17 12.67
N GLN A 13 -6.12 -2.20 11.78
CA GLN A 13 -5.07 -1.60 10.97
C GLN A 13 -3.89 -1.13 11.84
N LEU A 14 -2.67 -1.51 11.46
CA LEU A 14 -1.45 -1.05 12.12
C LEU A 14 -1.09 0.37 11.66
N TYR A 15 -0.42 1.13 12.52
CA TYR A 15 -0.11 2.55 12.26
C TYR A 15 0.86 2.78 11.09
N ASP A 16 1.59 1.74 10.70
CA ASP A 16 2.58 1.69 9.64
C ASP A 16 1.99 1.17 8.32
N THR A 17 0.68 1.25 8.19
CA THR A 17 -0.05 0.86 6.98
C THR A 17 -0.99 1.98 6.54
N PHE A 18 -1.27 2.04 5.24
CA PHE A 18 -2.29 2.90 4.68
C PHE A 18 -3.14 2.10 3.70
N CYS A 19 -4.27 2.67 3.30
CA CYS A 19 -5.11 2.02 2.31
C CYS A 19 -5.32 2.82 1.03
N THR A 20 -5.54 2.09 -0.07
CA THR A 20 -6.10 2.60 -1.32
C THR A 20 -7.50 2.04 -1.56
N THR A 21 -8.26 2.72 -2.41
CA THR A 21 -9.56 2.23 -2.86
C THR A 21 -9.37 1.15 -3.91
N GLU A 22 -10.09 0.03 -3.80
CA GLU A 22 -10.15 -0.98 -4.86
C GLU A 22 -11.17 -0.57 -5.92
N LEU A 23 -10.78 -0.58 -7.20
CA LEU A 23 -11.71 -0.37 -8.31
C LEU A 23 -11.98 -1.70 -9.02
N PRO A 24 -13.23 -1.98 -9.45
CA PRO A 24 -13.57 -3.25 -10.10
C PRO A 24 -12.74 -3.58 -11.34
N ASP A 25 -12.26 -2.58 -12.07
CA ASP A 25 -11.44 -2.68 -13.27
C ASP A 25 -9.94 -2.59 -12.99
N ARG A 26 -9.53 -2.18 -11.78
CA ARG A 26 -8.12 -1.99 -11.39
C ARG A 26 -7.89 -2.56 -10.00
N ARG A 27 -7.46 -3.81 -9.96
CA ARG A 27 -7.35 -4.60 -8.72
C ARG A 27 -6.09 -5.45 -8.70
N LEU A 28 -5.62 -5.68 -7.48
CA LEU A 28 -4.50 -6.56 -7.20
C LEU A 28 -4.97 -8.01 -7.20
N CYS A 29 -4.10 -8.90 -7.64
CA CYS A 29 -4.31 -10.33 -7.66
C CYS A 29 -3.54 -11.03 -6.52
N VAL A 30 -3.90 -12.28 -6.27
CA VAL A 30 -3.07 -13.15 -5.43
C VAL A 30 -1.72 -13.31 -6.14
N GLY A 31 -0.64 -12.94 -5.47
CA GLY A 31 0.72 -12.91 -6.04
C GLY A 31 1.33 -11.51 -6.11
N ASP A 32 0.53 -10.44 -6.05
CA ASP A 32 1.04 -9.06 -6.05
C ASP A 32 1.59 -8.62 -4.69
N SER A 33 1.39 -9.41 -3.64
CA SER A 33 1.97 -9.17 -2.32
C SER A 33 3.49 -9.01 -2.40
N GLY A 34 4.01 -7.92 -1.82
CA GLY A 34 5.41 -7.52 -1.96
C GLY A 34 5.69 -6.56 -3.12
N GLY A 35 4.72 -6.35 -4.03
CA GLY A 35 4.81 -5.38 -5.11
C GLY A 35 4.81 -3.93 -4.61
N GLY A 36 5.39 -3.02 -5.40
CA GLY A 36 5.50 -1.61 -5.03
C GLY A 36 4.28 -0.77 -5.43
N ILE A 37 3.78 0.05 -4.50
CA ILE A 37 2.84 1.14 -4.79
C ILE A 37 3.65 2.38 -5.09
N THR A 38 3.51 2.91 -6.30
CA THR A 38 4.33 4.04 -6.76
C THR A 38 3.53 5.30 -7.02
N ALA A 39 4.16 6.46 -6.83
CA ALA A 39 3.64 7.75 -7.24
C ALA A 39 4.63 8.45 -8.19
N LYS A 40 4.12 9.16 -9.20
CA LYS A 40 4.93 10.00 -10.08
C LYS A 40 4.87 11.44 -9.59
N ILE A 41 6.02 11.98 -9.18
CA ILE A 41 6.17 13.34 -8.66
C ILE A 41 7.28 14.00 -9.48
N ASP A 42 6.99 15.16 -10.07
CA ASP A 42 7.93 15.94 -10.88
C ASP A 42 8.68 15.11 -11.94
N GLY A 43 7.96 14.21 -12.61
CA GLY A 43 8.50 13.36 -13.66
C GLY A 43 9.22 12.09 -13.19
N ARG A 44 9.51 11.95 -11.89
CA ARG A 44 10.17 10.77 -11.30
C ARG A 44 9.19 9.87 -10.56
N THR A 45 9.41 8.57 -10.64
CA THR A 45 8.63 7.56 -9.92
C THR A 45 9.25 7.27 -8.56
N TYR A 46 8.44 7.32 -7.51
CA TYR A 46 8.81 7.05 -6.13
C TYR A 46 7.99 5.90 -5.56
N LEU A 47 8.60 5.12 -4.69
CA LEU A 47 7.92 4.08 -3.93
C LEU A 47 7.22 4.73 -2.73
N ALA A 48 5.92 4.52 -2.61
CA ALA A 48 5.07 5.05 -1.53
C ALA A 48 4.62 3.95 -0.55
N GLY A 49 4.55 2.70 -1.01
CA GLY A 49 4.20 1.58 -0.14
C GLY A 49 4.47 0.22 -0.76
N VAL A 50 4.20 -0.82 0.02
CA VAL A 50 4.33 -2.22 -0.40
C VAL A 50 2.98 -2.90 -0.28
N VAL A 51 2.56 -3.59 -1.34
CA VAL A 51 1.32 -4.37 -1.36
C VAL A 51 1.36 -5.43 -0.27
N SER A 52 0.38 -5.37 0.63
CA SER A 52 0.26 -6.35 1.71
C SER A 52 -0.96 -7.23 1.50
N ARG A 53 -2.16 -6.64 1.56
CA ARG A 53 -3.42 -7.37 1.53
C ARG A 53 -4.48 -6.62 0.72
N GLY A 54 -5.20 -7.34 -0.11
CA GLY A 54 -6.40 -6.85 -0.79
C GLY A 54 -7.50 -7.89 -0.71
N THR A 55 -8.64 -7.59 -1.33
CA THR A 55 -9.76 -8.52 -1.34
C THR A 55 -9.56 -9.56 -2.44
N PRO A 56 -9.67 -10.88 -2.15
CA PRO A 56 -9.48 -11.91 -3.15
C PRO A 56 -10.43 -11.74 -4.33
N LEU A 57 -9.91 -11.91 -5.55
CA LEU A 57 -10.61 -11.72 -6.84
C LEU A 57 -11.99 -12.40 -6.89
N LYS A 58 -12.12 -13.59 -6.28
CA LYS A 58 -13.37 -14.38 -6.25
C LYS A 58 -14.53 -13.69 -5.51
N ASN A 59 -14.23 -12.74 -4.61
CA ASN A 59 -15.21 -12.09 -3.74
C ASN A 59 -15.64 -10.70 -4.24
N LEU A 60 -14.99 -10.17 -5.28
CA LEU A 60 -15.18 -8.81 -5.78
C LEU A 60 -16.32 -8.64 -6.81
N ARG A 61 -17.15 -9.66 -7.01
CA ARG A 61 -18.32 -9.61 -7.90
C ARG A 61 -19.49 -8.77 -7.34
N ARG A 62 -19.37 -8.18 -6.15
CA ARG A 62 -20.44 -7.44 -5.45
C ARG A 62 -20.09 -5.96 -5.26
N ALA A 63 -20.30 -5.16 -6.30
CA ALA A 63 -20.77 -3.76 -6.34
C ALA A 63 -20.30 -2.67 -5.33
N LYS A 64 -19.39 -2.91 -4.38
CA LYS A 64 -18.83 -1.88 -3.50
C LYS A 64 -17.30 -1.91 -3.58
N PRO A 65 -16.64 -0.76 -3.85
CA PRO A 65 -15.20 -0.69 -3.83
C PRO A 65 -14.71 -0.99 -2.40
N ASP A 66 -13.85 -2.01 -2.28
CA ASP A 66 -13.24 -2.42 -1.03
C ASP A 66 -11.97 -1.60 -0.76
N ALA A 67 -11.25 -1.94 0.31
CA ALA A 67 -9.97 -1.34 0.67
C ALA A 67 -8.80 -2.28 0.42
N GLN A 68 -7.75 -1.79 -0.23
CA GLN A 68 -6.42 -2.42 -0.24
C GLN A 68 -5.58 -1.85 0.88
N LEU A 69 -4.85 -2.71 1.57
CA LEU A 69 -3.93 -2.35 2.63
C LEU A 69 -2.48 -2.52 2.16
N HIS A 70 -1.69 -1.48 2.41
CA HIS A 70 -0.27 -1.41 2.04
C HIS A 70 0.57 -1.01 3.23
N THR A 71 1.80 -1.51 3.29
CA THR A 71 2.81 -1.01 4.24
C THR A 71 3.25 0.39 3.82
N ASP A 72 3.25 1.34 4.74
CA ASP A 72 3.72 2.72 4.53
C ASP A 72 5.24 2.76 4.58
N ILE A 73 5.89 2.90 3.41
CA ILE A 73 7.35 2.87 3.34
C ILE A 73 8.00 4.06 4.04
N THR A 74 7.26 5.16 4.24
CA THR A 74 7.78 6.34 4.93
C THR A 74 8.10 6.06 6.40
N LYS A 75 7.51 5.02 6.99
CA LYS A 75 7.81 4.57 8.36
C LYS A 75 9.07 3.72 8.47
N TYR A 76 9.61 3.28 7.33
CA TYR A 76 10.70 2.30 7.27
C TYR A 76 11.96 2.82 6.58
N THR A 77 12.02 4.09 6.17
CA THR A 77 13.14 4.65 5.40
C THR A 77 14.49 4.48 6.10
N VAL A 78 14.57 4.76 7.40
CA VAL A 78 15.81 4.60 8.18
C VAL A 78 16.27 3.13 8.24
N LEU A 79 15.32 2.20 8.38
CA LEU A 79 15.63 0.77 8.40
C LEU A 79 16.14 0.30 7.03
N ILE A 80 15.48 0.75 5.96
CA ILE A 80 15.88 0.44 4.58
C ILE A 80 17.27 1.00 4.29
N ASP A 81 17.54 2.26 4.67
CA ASP A 81 18.85 2.88 4.52
C ASP A 81 19.93 2.07 5.25
N SER A 82 19.65 1.62 6.47
CA SER A 82 20.56 0.76 7.24
C SER A 82 20.85 -0.57 6.55
N TRP A 83 19.84 -1.22 5.98
CA TRP A 83 20.02 -2.50 5.26
C TRP A 83 20.77 -2.34 3.95
N LEU A 84 20.56 -1.23 3.24
CA LEU A 84 21.22 -0.95 1.97
C LEU A 84 22.63 -0.36 2.16
N GLY A 85 23.06 -0.10 3.40
CA GLY A 85 24.33 0.57 3.68
C GLY A 85 24.37 2.01 3.15
N ALA A 86 23.21 2.66 3.01
CA ALA A 86 23.13 4.03 2.51
C ALA A 86 23.76 4.98 3.55
N LYS A 87 24.76 5.73 3.12
CA LYS A 87 25.35 6.79 3.96
C LYS A 87 24.41 7.98 3.96
N LYS A 88 24.10 8.54 5.14
CA LYS A 88 23.43 9.84 5.23
C LYS A 88 24.22 10.83 4.37
N SER A 89 23.58 11.42 3.38
CA SER A 89 24.16 12.57 2.68
C SER A 89 24.35 13.67 3.73
N LYS A 90 25.58 14.16 3.84
CA LYS A 90 25.92 15.27 4.74
C LYS A 90 25.18 16.53 4.34
#